data_AF-A7S5S5-F1
#
_entry.id   AF-A7S5S5-F1
#
_cell.length_a   1.000
_cell.length_b   1.000
_cell.length_c   1.000
_cell.angle_alpha   90.00
_cell.angle_beta   90.00
_cell.angle_gamma   90.00
#
_symmetry.space_group_name_H-M   'P 1'
#
loop_
_entity.id
_entity.type
_entity.pdbx_description
1 polymer ?
#
loop_
_entity_poly.entity_id
_entity_poly.type
_entity_poly.pdbx_seq_one_letter_code
_entity_poly.pdbx_strand_id
1 'polypeptide(L)'
;PFLNSLGLKGPSEKAIEGAIKEWQQKTCIRFVPRTDQKDYVQFFDGGFSKCWSYVGRIGGMQKISIGFGCFTQGVVVHEIGHALGFYHEQSRPDRDNYVEIVWSNIKEENKHNFEKYNHGVIDSLGVPYDYGSIMHYGKRDFAKWPWQTTIKVKKSGASIGQRSHLSALDAKQMNLFYNCKTKV
;
A
#
# COMPACT_ATOMS: atom_id res chain seq x y z
N PRO A 1 -14.07 5.70 -8.83
CA PRO A 1 -14.42 7.14 -8.64
C PRO A 1 -13.78 7.66 -7.37
N PHE A 2 -13.35 8.92 -7.36
CA PHE A 2 -12.74 9.53 -6.17
C PHE A 2 -13.31 10.92 -5.90
N LEU A 3 -13.22 11.33 -4.64
CA LEU A 3 -13.57 12.66 -4.18
C LEU A 3 -12.46 13.17 -3.26
N ASN A 4 -11.98 14.39 -3.51
CA ASN A 4 -11.12 15.10 -2.56
C ASN A 4 -12.03 15.80 -1.53
N SER A 5 -11.79 15.61 -0.24
CA SER A 5 -12.51 16.37 0.78
C SER A 5 -12.05 17.82 0.84
N LEU A 6 -12.92 18.71 1.32
CA LEU A 6 -12.53 20.05 1.77
C LEU A 6 -11.41 19.90 2.83
N GLY A 7 -10.29 20.59 2.64
CA GLY A 7 -9.14 20.59 3.55
C GLY A 7 -7.84 20.02 2.96
N LEU A 8 -7.93 19.15 1.96
CA LEU A 8 -6.73 18.67 1.25
C LEU A 8 -6.34 19.67 0.17
N LYS A 9 -5.31 20.48 0.45
CA LYS A 9 -4.73 21.46 -0.48
C LYS A 9 -3.21 21.39 -0.46
N GLY A 10 -2.57 21.91 -1.50
CA GLY A 10 -1.12 22.08 -1.51
C GLY A 10 -0.38 20.74 -1.59
N PRO A 11 0.53 20.40 -0.65
CA PRO A 11 1.33 19.17 -0.72
C PRO A 11 0.48 17.89 -0.82
N SER A 12 -0.60 17.78 -0.04
CA SER A 12 -1.47 16.60 -0.04
C SER A 12 -2.16 16.40 -1.39
N GLU A 13 -2.68 17.49 -1.97
CA GLU A 13 -3.35 17.49 -3.27
C GLU A 13 -2.39 17.06 -4.38
N LYS A 14 -1.17 17.62 -4.42
CA LYS A 14 -0.13 17.22 -5.37
C LYS A 14 0.28 15.75 -5.21
N ALA A 15 0.38 15.25 -3.98
CA ALA A 15 0.69 13.85 -3.72
C ALA A 15 -0.42 12.92 -4.22
N ILE A 16 -1.69 13.29 -4.02
CA ILE A 16 -2.86 12.54 -4.52
C ILE A 16 -2.87 12.52 -6.04
N GLU A 17 -2.71 13.67 -6.70
CA GLU A 17 -2.68 13.76 -8.16
C GLU A 17 -1.53 12.95 -8.75
N GLY A 18 -0.33 13.04 -8.16
CA GLY A 18 0.84 12.27 -8.56
C GLY A 18 0.62 10.77 -8.42
N ALA A 19 0.06 10.33 -7.29
CA ALA A 19 -0.20 8.92 -7.02
C ALA A 19 -1.27 8.34 -7.95
N ILE A 20 -2.36 9.08 -8.19
CA ILE A 20 -3.39 8.73 -9.17
C ILE A 20 -2.76 8.62 -10.56
N LYS A 21 -1.97 9.60 -10.97
CA LYS A 21 -1.28 9.58 -12.27
C LYS A 21 -0.41 8.35 -12.44
N GLU A 22 0.36 7.98 -11.41
CA GLU A 22 1.25 6.83 -11.46
C GLU A 22 0.49 5.50 -11.65
N TRP A 23 -0.56 5.25 -10.87
CA TRP A 23 -1.41 4.07 -11.04
C TRP A 23 -2.03 4.02 -12.44
N GLN A 24 -2.50 5.15 -12.96
CA GLN A 24 -3.11 5.22 -14.30
C GLN A 24 -2.10 5.03 -15.44
N GLN A 25 -0.83 5.41 -15.23
CA GLN A 25 0.23 5.24 -16.23
C GLN A 25 0.71 3.79 -16.31
N LYS A 26 0.82 3.11 -15.17
CA LYS A 26 1.38 1.74 -15.08
C LYS A 26 0.33 0.63 -15.15
N THR A 27 -0.96 0.97 -15.06
CA THR A 27 -2.05 0.00 -15.09
C THR A 27 -3.22 0.43 -15.96
N CYS A 28 -4.21 -0.46 -16.15
CA CYS A 28 -5.48 -0.08 -16.77
C CYS A 28 -6.47 0.62 -15.84
N ILE A 29 -6.15 0.78 -14.54
CA ILE A 29 -7.03 1.40 -13.55
C ILE A 29 -7.19 2.90 -13.87
N ARG A 30 -8.40 3.41 -13.78
CA ARG A 30 -8.73 4.83 -14.01
C ARG A 30 -9.47 5.41 -12.82
N PHE A 31 -8.90 6.47 -12.26
CA PHE A 31 -9.53 7.28 -11.23
C PHE A 31 -10.27 8.41 -11.90
N VAL A 32 -11.59 8.43 -11.71
CA VAL A 32 -12.47 9.47 -12.26
C VAL A 32 -13.06 10.29 -11.12
N PRO A 33 -13.19 11.63 -11.26
CA PRO A 33 -13.92 12.43 -10.28
C PRO A 33 -15.33 11.86 -10.10
N ARG A 34 -15.74 11.73 -8.84
CA ARG A 34 -17.07 11.22 -8.52
C ARG A 34 -18.15 12.22 -8.95
N THR A 35 -19.23 11.71 -9.52
CA THR A 35 -20.50 12.41 -9.71
C THR A 35 -21.53 11.87 -8.71
N ASP A 36 -22.13 10.73 -9.04
CA ASP A 36 -23.29 10.11 -8.40
C ASP A 36 -23.05 8.64 -8.06
N GLN A 37 -21.84 8.14 -8.33
CA GLN A 37 -21.52 6.73 -8.07
C GLN A 37 -21.66 6.42 -6.58
N LYS A 38 -22.33 5.30 -6.30
CA LYS A 38 -22.56 4.78 -4.94
C LYS A 38 -21.25 4.44 -4.23
N ASP A 39 -20.34 3.78 -4.94
CA ASP A 39 -19.09 3.30 -4.38
C ASP A 39 -17.92 4.15 -4.89
N TYR A 40 -17.15 4.71 -3.96
CA TYR A 40 -16.07 5.64 -4.27
C TYR A 40 -15.09 5.77 -3.11
N VAL A 41 -13.87 6.22 -3.43
CA VAL A 41 -12.86 6.57 -2.43
C VAL A 41 -12.94 8.07 -2.11
N GLN A 42 -12.87 8.43 -0.84
CA GLN A 42 -12.74 9.81 -0.40
C GLN A 42 -11.37 10.00 0.25
N PHE A 43 -10.52 10.81 -0.35
CA PHE A 43 -9.31 11.28 0.32
C PHE A 43 -9.72 12.33 1.34
N PHE A 44 -9.21 12.22 2.57
CA PHE A 44 -9.47 13.21 3.61
C PHE A 44 -8.24 13.47 4.48
N ASP A 45 -8.22 14.63 5.13
CA ASP A 45 -7.19 14.96 6.13
C ASP A 45 -7.43 14.14 7.39
N GLY A 46 -6.52 13.21 7.66
CA GLY A 46 -6.55 12.34 8.83
C GLY A 46 -6.08 13.00 10.12
N GLY A 47 -5.58 14.24 10.08
CA GLY A 47 -4.93 14.89 11.21
C GLY A 47 -3.81 14.03 11.77
N PHE A 48 -3.85 13.70 13.06
CA PHE A 48 -2.85 12.85 13.71
C PHE A 48 -3.07 11.33 13.52
N SER A 49 -4.14 10.90 12.85
CA SER A 49 -4.49 9.47 12.69
C SER A 49 -3.65 8.69 11.68
N LYS A 50 -2.45 9.20 11.30
CA LYS A 50 -1.54 8.60 10.30
C LYS A 50 -2.21 8.32 8.95
N CYS A 51 -1.55 7.51 8.12
CA CYS A 51 -1.98 7.10 6.79
C CYS A 51 -2.62 5.73 6.88
N TRP A 52 -3.79 5.55 6.26
CA TRP A 52 -4.47 4.26 6.19
C TRP A 52 -5.54 4.23 5.09
N SER A 53 -5.89 3.03 4.66
CA SER A 53 -7.02 2.73 3.80
C SER A 53 -7.60 1.34 4.12
N TYR A 54 -8.85 1.12 3.72
CA TYR A 54 -9.41 -0.24 3.66
C TYR A 54 -8.80 -1.02 2.51
N VAL A 55 -8.71 -2.34 2.66
CA VAL A 55 -8.24 -3.22 1.57
C VAL A 55 -9.40 -3.58 0.66
N GLY A 56 -9.31 -3.18 -0.61
CA GLY A 56 -10.31 -3.44 -1.65
C GLY A 56 -11.57 -2.57 -1.53
N ARG A 57 -12.57 -2.90 -2.37
CA ARG A 57 -13.85 -2.20 -2.41
C ARG A 57 -14.78 -2.72 -1.32
N ILE A 58 -15.08 -1.88 -0.32
CA ILE A 58 -15.95 -2.26 0.81
C ILE A 58 -17.44 -1.98 0.58
N GLY A 59 -17.78 -1.25 -0.50
CA GLY A 59 -19.13 -0.78 -0.79
C GLY A 59 -19.44 0.58 -0.14
N GLY A 60 -20.18 1.43 -0.84
CA GLY A 60 -20.43 2.81 -0.41
C GLY A 60 -19.18 3.71 -0.46
N MET A 61 -19.21 4.79 0.33
CA MET A 61 -18.06 5.67 0.52
C MET A 61 -17.01 4.98 1.40
N GLN A 62 -15.77 4.92 0.93
CA GLN A 62 -14.63 4.46 1.74
C GLN A 62 -13.54 5.52 1.80
N LYS A 63 -12.88 5.63 2.96
CA LYS A 63 -11.90 6.69 3.20
C LYS A 63 -10.47 6.25 2.88
N ILE A 64 -9.66 7.20 2.44
CA ILE A 64 -8.20 7.14 2.39
C ILE A 64 -7.66 8.31 3.21
N SER A 65 -6.99 8.00 4.32
CA SER A 65 -6.47 9.00 5.26
C SER A 65 -5.12 9.52 4.80
N ILE A 66 -5.05 10.83 4.55
CA ILE A 66 -3.79 11.56 4.31
C ILE A 66 -3.50 12.42 5.53
N GLY A 67 -3.08 11.78 6.62
CA GLY A 67 -2.74 12.44 7.88
C GLY A 67 -1.37 13.12 7.87
N PHE A 68 -0.98 13.63 9.04
CA PHE A 68 0.31 14.27 9.28
C PHE A 68 1.48 13.36 8.90
N GLY A 69 2.34 13.84 7.99
CA GLY A 69 3.50 13.10 7.48
C GLY A 69 3.20 12.23 6.25
N CYS A 70 1.95 12.14 5.80
CA CYS A 70 1.54 11.31 4.66
C CYS A 70 1.56 12.05 3.31
N PHE A 71 2.04 13.30 3.28
CA PHE A 71 1.91 14.22 2.15
C PHE A 71 2.90 13.97 1.00
N THR A 72 3.37 12.73 0.85
CA THR A 72 4.31 12.33 -0.20
C THR A 72 3.63 11.39 -1.18
N GLN A 73 3.98 11.50 -2.47
CA GLN A 73 3.37 10.68 -3.52
C GLN A 73 3.43 9.19 -3.19
N GLY A 74 4.60 8.65 -2.80
CA GLY A 74 4.74 7.21 -2.57
C GLY A 74 3.92 6.69 -1.38
N VAL A 75 3.67 7.51 -0.36
CA VAL A 75 2.73 7.14 0.72
C VAL A 75 1.30 7.10 0.17
N VAL A 76 0.88 8.07 -0.64
CA VAL A 76 -0.46 8.02 -1.24
C VAL A 76 -0.61 6.87 -2.24
N VAL A 77 0.46 6.53 -2.99
CA VAL A 77 0.49 5.35 -3.86
C VAL A 77 0.25 4.07 -3.06
N HIS A 78 0.88 3.93 -1.89
CA HIS A 78 0.68 2.82 -0.96
C HIS A 78 -0.78 2.71 -0.50
N GLU A 79 -1.36 3.81 -0.03
CA GLU A 79 -2.76 3.80 0.45
C GLU A 79 -3.78 3.54 -0.67
N ILE A 80 -3.50 4.01 -1.89
CA ILE A 80 -4.28 3.64 -3.07
C ILE A 80 -4.13 2.13 -3.35
N GLY A 81 -2.92 1.57 -3.20
CA GLY A 81 -2.68 0.13 -3.34
C GLY A 81 -3.58 -0.69 -2.43
N HIS A 82 -3.73 -0.29 -1.17
CA HIS A 82 -4.71 -0.86 -0.25
C HIS A 82 -6.14 -0.77 -0.80
N ALA A 83 -6.61 0.43 -1.16
CA ALA A 83 -7.96 0.61 -1.69
C ALA A 83 -8.26 -0.24 -2.94
N LEU A 84 -7.24 -0.56 -3.73
CA LEU A 84 -7.31 -1.43 -4.91
C LEU A 84 -7.25 -2.93 -4.58
N GLY A 85 -6.90 -3.30 -3.36
CA GLY A 85 -6.94 -4.69 -2.88
C GLY A 85 -5.59 -5.30 -2.49
N PHE A 86 -4.50 -4.53 -2.50
CA PHE A 86 -3.23 -5.04 -1.99
C PHE A 86 -3.19 -5.04 -0.46
N TYR A 87 -2.76 -6.17 0.10
CA TYR A 87 -2.26 -6.25 1.46
C TYR A 87 -0.77 -5.91 1.51
N HIS A 88 -0.19 -5.82 2.70
CA HIS A 88 1.25 -5.64 2.83
C HIS A 88 2.03 -6.87 2.33
N GLU A 89 3.13 -6.64 1.63
CA GLU A 89 3.93 -7.71 1.00
C GLU A 89 4.49 -8.69 2.06
N GLN A 90 4.90 -8.19 3.24
CA GLN A 90 5.39 -9.05 4.32
C GLN A 90 4.33 -9.93 4.99
N SER A 91 3.05 -9.74 4.65
CA SER A 91 1.93 -10.55 5.14
C SER A 91 1.54 -11.66 4.16
N ARG A 92 2.25 -11.82 3.03
CA ARG A 92 2.03 -12.94 2.11
C ARG A 92 2.19 -14.30 2.81
N PRO A 93 1.42 -15.33 2.40
CA PRO A 93 1.54 -16.69 2.97
C PRO A 93 2.96 -17.28 2.86
N ASP A 94 3.67 -16.97 1.76
CA ASP A 94 5.00 -17.46 1.42
C ASP A 94 6.14 -16.59 1.96
N ARG A 95 5.85 -15.50 2.70
CA ARG A 95 6.85 -14.50 3.13
C ARG A 95 8.02 -15.08 3.92
N ASP A 96 7.82 -16.17 4.66
CA ASP A 96 8.88 -16.80 5.47
C ASP A 96 9.99 -17.42 4.60
N ASN A 97 9.80 -17.57 3.29
CA ASN A 97 10.87 -17.97 2.36
C ASN A 97 11.82 -16.79 2.04
N TYR A 98 11.39 -15.55 2.30
CA TYR A 98 12.06 -14.32 1.83
C TYR A 98 12.50 -13.42 2.98
N VAL A 99 11.73 -13.38 4.07
CA VAL A 99 12.02 -12.56 5.25
C VAL A 99 11.87 -13.37 6.55
N GLU A 100 12.52 -12.89 7.60
CA GLU A 100 12.33 -13.33 8.98
C GLU A 100 11.75 -12.17 9.78
N ILE A 101 10.65 -12.43 10.49
CA ILE A 101 10.07 -11.46 11.43
C ILE A 101 10.71 -11.64 12.81
N VAL A 102 11.32 -10.58 13.31
CA VAL A 102 11.97 -10.55 14.62
C VAL A 102 10.96 -10.11 15.67
N TRP A 103 10.05 -11.03 16.04
CA TRP A 103 8.89 -10.75 16.90
C TRP A 103 9.25 -10.08 18.24
N SER A 104 10.40 -10.42 18.82
CA SER A 104 10.88 -9.84 20.09
C SER A 104 11.15 -8.33 20.00
N ASN A 105 11.44 -7.81 18.81
CA ASN A 105 11.72 -6.40 18.54
C ASN A 105 10.46 -5.58 18.23
N ILE A 106 9.29 -6.21 18.04
CA ILE A 106 8.05 -5.53 17.65
C ILE A 106 7.29 -5.09 18.90
N LYS A 107 6.75 -3.87 18.89
CA LYS A 107 5.84 -3.38 19.94
C LYS A 107 4.63 -4.30 20.06
N GLU A 108 4.24 -4.66 21.29
CA GLU A 108 3.24 -5.71 21.53
C GLU A 108 1.92 -5.42 20.81
N GLU A 109 1.46 -4.18 20.89
CA GLU A 109 0.23 -3.70 20.29
C GLU A 109 0.24 -3.70 18.75
N ASN A 110 1.40 -3.89 18.11
CA ASN A 110 1.57 -3.86 16.65
C ASN A 110 1.92 -5.22 16.04
N LYS A 111 2.00 -6.30 16.83
CA LYS A 111 2.37 -7.64 16.31
C LYS A 111 1.41 -8.14 15.22
N HIS A 112 0.12 -7.85 15.36
CA HIS A 112 -0.91 -8.24 14.38
C HIS A 112 -0.60 -7.73 12.96
N ASN A 113 0.11 -6.61 12.80
CA ASN A 113 0.51 -6.06 11.50
C ASN A 113 1.56 -6.93 10.75
N PHE A 114 2.17 -7.90 11.43
CA PHE A 114 3.18 -8.80 10.88
C PHE A 114 2.65 -10.22 10.70
N GLU A 115 1.38 -10.46 11.01
CA GLU A 115 0.74 -11.74 10.76
C GLU A 115 0.62 -11.98 9.25
N LYS A 116 0.67 -13.26 8.88
CA LYS A 116 0.45 -13.69 7.51
C LYS A 116 -1.04 -13.86 7.29
N TYR A 117 -1.50 -13.57 6.09
CA TYR A 117 -2.82 -14.00 5.65
C TYR A 117 -2.74 -15.41 5.05
N ASN A 118 -3.88 -16.10 5.05
CA ASN A 118 -4.02 -17.41 4.42
C ASN A 118 -4.09 -17.27 2.89
N HIS A 119 -3.80 -18.36 2.16
CA HIS A 119 -3.79 -18.43 0.70
C HIS A 119 -5.13 -18.04 0.04
N GLY A 120 -6.26 -18.08 0.77
CA GLY A 120 -7.56 -17.64 0.26
C GLY A 120 -7.83 -16.13 0.38
N VAL A 121 -6.97 -15.39 1.09
CA VAL A 121 -7.11 -13.94 1.30
C VAL A 121 -6.11 -13.17 0.43
N ILE A 122 -4.87 -13.67 0.32
CA ILE A 122 -3.85 -13.12 -0.59
C ILE A 122 -3.54 -14.14 -1.67
N ASP A 123 -3.78 -13.75 -2.91
CA ASP A 123 -3.30 -14.45 -4.10
C ASP A 123 -2.17 -13.64 -4.77
N SER A 124 -1.02 -14.28 -4.95
CA SER A 124 0.13 -13.68 -5.63
C SER A 124 -0.02 -13.60 -7.14
N LEU A 125 -0.99 -14.33 -7.72
CA LEU A 125 -1.20 -14.47 -9.16
C LEU A 125 0.06 -14.93 -9.92
N GLY A 126 0.90 -15.73 -9.25
CA GLY A 126 2.19 -16.20 -9.77
C GLY A 126 3.28 -15.13 -9.81
N VAL A 127 3.06 -13.94 -9.24
CA VAL A 127 4.08 -12.89 -9.12
C VAL A 127 5.01 -13.20 -7.93
N PRO A 128 6.35 -13.23 -8.14
CA PRO A 128 7.31 -13.53 -7.09
C PRO A 128 7.26 -12.47 -5.98
N TYR A 129 7.73 -12.84 -4.79
CA TYR A 129 7.83 -11.92 -3.65
C TYR A 129 8.69 -10.70 -4.01
N ASP A 130 8.17 -9.52 -3.75
CA ASP A 130 8.79 -8.27 -4.16
C ASP A 130 9.32 -7.46 -2.97
N TYR A 131 10.62 -7.59 -2.70
CA TYR A 131 11.29 -6.75 -1.70
C TYR A 131 11.15 -5.24 -1.99
N GLY A 132 11.04 -4.86 -3.26
CA GLY A 132 10.90 -3.48 -3.71
C GLY A 132 9.47 -2.97 -3.73
N SER A 133 8.48 -3.79 -3.34
CA SER A 133 7.07 -3.41 -3.39
C SER A 133 6.81 -2.16 -2.56
N ILE A 134 5.98 -1.26 -3.09
CA ILE A 134 5.49 -0.10 -2.34
C ILE A 134 4.70 -0.54 -1.10
N MET A 135 4.18 -1.78 -1.10
CA MET A 135 3.40 -2.38 -0.02
C MET A 135 4.26 -3.07 1.05
N HIS A 136 5.58 -3.16 0.86
CA HIS A 136 6.45 -3.80 1.84
C HIS A 136 6.78 -2.84 3.00
N TYR A 137 6.74 -3.33 4.24
CA TYR A 137 7.25 -2.58 5.40
C TYR A 137 8.77 -2.38 5.36
N GLY A 138 9.23 -1.32 6.02
CA GLY A 138 10.63 -1.07 6.29
C GLY A 138 11.21 -2.01 7.35
N LYS A 139 12.54 -2.10 7.38
CA LYS A 139 13.29 -3.02 8.27
C LYS A 139 13.01 -2.81 9.76
N ARG A 140 12.57 -1.61 10.15
CA ARG A 140 12.42 -1.18 11.56
C ARG A 140 11.01 -0.71 11.89
N ASP A 141 10.05 -0.94 11.00
CA ASP A 141 8.68 -0.52 11.23
C ASP A 141 8.15 -1.20 12.50
N PHE A 142 7.44 -0.41 13.32
CA PHE A 142 6.88 -0.83 14.61
C PHE A 142 7.86 -1.44 15.62
N ALA A 143 9.16 -1.16 15.47
CA ALA A 143 10.16 -1.58 16.44
C ALA A 143 9.93 -0.94 17.82
N LYS A 144 10.25 -1.67 18.89
CA LYS A 144 10.28 -1.13 20.27
C LYS A 144 11.26 0.03 20.38
N TRP A 145 12.41 -0.11 19.72
CA TRP A 145 13.45 0.93 19.64
C TRP A 145 13.84 1.27 18.20
N PRO A 146 14.14 2.55 17.87
CA PRO A 146 14.39 2.99 16.48
C PRO A 146 15.55 2.32 15.74
N TRP A 147 16.48 1.67 16.43
CA TRP A 147 17.62 0.96 15.84
C TRP A 147 17.36 -0.54 15.63
N GLN A 148 16.31 -1.10 16.25
CA GLN A 148 16.01 -2.52 16.16
C GLN A 148 15.37 -2.88 14.82
N THR A 149 15.78 -4.03 14.30
CA THR A 149 15.22 -4.59 13.07
C THR A 149 14.05 -5.50 13.41
N THR A 150 12.89 -5.26 12.80
CA THR A 150 11.68 -6.09 12.92
C THR A 150 11.53 -7.05 11.73
N ILE A 151 12.09 -6.69 10.57
CA ILE A 151 12.09 -7.54 9.36
C ILE A 151 13.52 -7.70 8.84
N LYS A 152 14.03 -8.93 8.85
CA LYS A 152 15.30 -9.28 8.21
C LYS A 152 15.03 -9.88 6.83
N VAL A 153 15.73 -9.41 5.81
CA VAL A 153 15.70 -9.99 4.46
C VAL A 153 16.66 -11.16 4.38
N LYS A 154 16.25 -12.26 3.73
CA LYS A 154 17.11 -13.44 3.53
C LYS A 154 18.01 -13.31 2.30
N LYS A 155 17.58 -12.55 1.29
CA LYS A 155 18.38 -12.25 0.10
C LYS A 155 19.42 -11.17 0.39
N SER A 156 20.70 -11.51 0.23
CA SER A 156 21.80 -10.54 0.36
C SER A 156 21.62 -9.36 -0.60
N GLY A 157 21.89 -8.15 -0.12
CA GLY A 157 21.76 -6.91 -0.90
C GLY A 157 20.33 -6.43 -1.14
N ALA A 158 19.30 -7.17 -0.73
CA ALA A 158 17.92 -6.73 -0.86
C ALA A 158 17.60 -5.56 0.10
N SER A 159 16.79 -4.62 -0.40
CA SER A 159 16.25 -3.50 0.36
C SER A 159 14.73 -3.57 0.37
N ILE A 160 14.12 -3.14 1.47
CA ILE A 160 12.67 -3.16 1.71
C ILE A 160 12.21 -1.82 2.30
N GLY A 161 10.94 -1.50 2.12
CA GLY A 161 10.30 -0.31 2.72
C GLY A 161 10.44 0.97 1.91
N GLN A 162 10.74 0.89 0.62
CA GLN A 162 10.74 2.08 -0.23
C GLN A 162 9.33 2.70 -0.29
N ARG A 163 9.27 4.04 -0.34
CA ARG A 163 8.04 4.83 -0.44
C ARG A 163 8.17 5.88 -1.53
N SER A 164 8.71 5.49 -2.67
CA SER A 164 8.99 6.39 -3.80
C SER A 164 8.04 6.16 -4.97
N HIS A 165 7.83 4.91 -5.39
CA HIS A 165 7.06 4.57 -6.59
C HIS A 165 6.58 3.11 -6.57
N LEU A 166 5.60 2.77 -7.41
CA LEU A 166 5.25 1.38 -7.70
C LEU A 166 6.43 0.64 -8.32
N SER A 167 6.77 -0.51 -7.77
CA SER A 167 7.70 -1.42 -8.42
C SER A 167 7.10 -1.94 -9.74
N ALA A 168 7.94 -2.55 -10.57
CA ALA A 168 7.46 -3.24 -11.77
C ALA A 168 6.53 -4.42 -11.43
N LEU A 169 6.75 -5.08 -10.29
CA LEU A 169 5.95 -6.22 -9.85
C LEU A 169 4.61 -5.79 -9.23
N ASP A 170 4.57 -4.66 -8.51
CA ASP A 170 3.32 -4.05 -8.03
C ASP A 170 2.36 -3.81 -9.21
N ALA A 171 2.87 -3.15 -10.27
CA ALA A 171 2.10 -2.85 -11.46
C ALA A 171 1.68 -4.14 -12.21
N LYS A 172 2.59 -5.11 -12.34
CA LYS A 172 2.30 -6.40 -12.98
C LYS A 172 1.18 -7.15 -12.24
N GLN A 173 1.30 -7.30 -10.93
CA GLN A 173 0.32 -8.03 -10.13
C GLN A 173 -1.04 -7.34 -10.16
N MET A 174 -1.08 -6.01 -10.09
CA MET A 174 -2.33 -5.26 -10.19
C MET A 174 -2.98 -5.42 -11.57
N ASN A 175 -2.19 -5.40 -12.63
CA ASN A 175 -2.69 -5.62 -13.99
C ASN A 175 -3.25 -7.04 -14.17
N LEU A 176 -2.62 -8.05 -13.59
CA LEU A 176 -3.15 -9.42 -13.57
C LEU A 176 -4.46 -9.48 -12.79
N PHE A 177 -4.50 -8.87 -11.60
CA PHE A 177 -5.67 -8.89 -10.71
C PHE A 177 -6.91 -8.25 -11.35
N TYR A 178 -6.73 -7.11 -12.04
CA TYR A 178 -7.82 -6.41 -12.75
C TYR A 178 -8.00 -6.87 -14.21
N ASN A 179 -7.34 -7.95 -14.63
CA ASN A 179 -7.40 -8.49 -15.99
C ASN A 179 -7.18 -7.41 -17.07
N CYS A 180 -6.19 -6.55 -16.84
CA CYS A 180 -5.86 -5.48 -17.75
C CYS A 180 -5.37 -6.05 -19.09
N LYS A 181 -6.14 -5.79 -20.15
CA LYS A 181 -5.70 -6.03 -21.53
C LYS A 181 -4.59 -5.02 -21.83
N THR A 182 -3.36 -5.51 -21.93
CA THR A 182 -2.10 -4.76 -22.03
C THR A 182 -2.20 -3.37 -22.69
N LYS A 183 -1.65 -2.35 -22.01
CA LYS A 183 -0.73 -1.46 -22.72
C LYS A 183 0.62 -2.15 -22.70
N VAL A 184 1.08 -2.63 -23.85
CA VAL A 184 2.46 -3.07 -24.07
C VAL A 184 3.37 -1.86 -23.92
#